data_AF-B3FY07-F1
#
_entry.id   AF-B3FY07-F1
#
_cell.length_a   1.000
_cell.length_b   1.000
_cell.length_c   1.000
_cell.angle_alpha   90.00
_cell.angle_beta   90.00
_cell.angle_gamma   90.00
#
_symmetry.space_group_name_H-M   'P 1'
#
loop_
_entity.id
_entity.type
_entity.pdbx_description
1 polymer ?
#
loop_
_entity_poly.entity_id
_entity_poly.type
_entity_poly.pdbx_seq_one_letter_code
_entity_poly.pdbx_strand_id
1 'polypeptide(L)'
;VGIMGLFQSFSDLLKLIIKSKSFYFSSRSWVGLFGVFLLVCLVLFYSFIYGGYYSSSFNSLSLLWFLVISSFCSYAIMSAGWGSYSNYSFLSSIRCAFGSISFEACFMCIVIFSVLCYGSYSLLDYFYLDYFSCIIYPCIFVLYLVCILCETNRTPFDYSES
;
A
#
# COMPACT_ATOMS: atom_id res chain seq x y z
N VAL A 1 4.14 0.81 -30.33
CA VAL A 1 4.23 -0.32 -29.37
C VAL A 1 5.31 -1.25 -29.87
N GLY A 2 6.43 -1.41 -29.15
CA GLY A 2 7.57 -2.21 -29.63
C GLY A 2 7.33 -3.72 -29.59
N ILE A 3 8.40 -4.52 -29.67
CA ILE A 3 8.33 -5.99 -29.70
C ILE A 3 7.59 -6.51 -28.46
N MET A 4 6.51 -7.28 -28.69
CA MET A 4 5.67 -7.95 -27.68
C MET A 4 5.08 -7.04 -26.59
N GLY A 5 4.96 -5.73 -26.82
CA GLY A 5 4.37 -4.81 -25.83
C GLY A 5 5.32 -4.35 -24.71
N LEU A 6 6.61 -4.68 -24.76
CA LEU A 6 7.58 -4.26 -23.73
C LEU A 6 7.65 -2.74 -23.52
N PHE A 7 7.47 -1.97 -24.60
CA PHE A 7 7.47 -0.51 -24.55
C PHE A 7 6.11 0.13 -24.24
N GLN A 8 5.09 -0.66 -23.84
CA GLN A 8 3.75 -0.14 -23.58
C GLN A 8 3.72 0.79 -22.36
N SER A 9 4.31 0.39 -21.23
CA SER A 9 4.36 1.19 -20.01
C SER A 9 5.07 2.53 -20.21
N PHE A 10 6.17 2.54 -20.99
CA PHE A 10 6.87 3.77 -21.37
C PHE A 10 6.02 4.69 -22.25
N SER A 11 5.27 4.12 -23.20
CA SER A 11 4.37 4.89 -24.07
C SER A 11 3.24 5.56 -23.28
N ASP A 12 2.63 4.86 -22.32
CA ASP A 12 1.57 5.41 -21.48
C ASP A 12 2.09 6.50 -20.53
N LEU A 13 3.30 6.33 -19.98
CA LEU A 13 3.98 7.36 -19.20
C LEU A 13 4.26 8.62 -20.03
N LEU A 14 4.84 8.48 -21.23
CA LEU A 14 5.09 9.61 -22.12
C LEU A 14 3.80 10.33 -22.51
N LYS A 15 2.73 9.57 -22.78
CA LYS A 15 1.40 10.12 -23.08
C LYS A 15 0.88 10.98 -21.92
N LEU A 16 1.05 10.55 -20.67
CA LEU A 16 0.64 11.30 -19.49
C LEU A 16 1.47 12.57 -19.27
N ILE A 17 2.77 12.55 -19.60
CA ILE A 17 3.66 13.72 -19.49
C ILE A 17 3.31 14.79 -20.54
N ILE A 18 3.04 14.39 -21.78
CA ILE A 18 2.76 15.31 -22.90
C ILE A 18 1.34 15.90 -22.78
N LYS A 19 0.41 15.19 -22.14
CA LYS A 19 -0.97 15.65 -21.96
C LYS A 19 -0.99 16.92 -21.10
N SER A 20 -1.48 18.01 -21.67
CA SER A 20 -1.70 19.26 -20.95
C SER A 20 -2.64 19.04 -19.76
N LYS A 21 -2.19 19.45 -18.56
CA LYS A 21 -3.01 19.47 -17.35
C LYS A 21 -3.71 20.82 -17.24
N SER A 22 -5.01 20.82 -17.46
CA SER A 22 -5.85 21.98 -17.16
C SER A 22 -6.25 21.94 -15.68
N PHE A 23 -5.49 22.63 -14.82
CA PHE A 23 -5.89 22.85 -13.42
C PHE A 23 -6.99 23.93 -13.37
N TYR A 24 -8.21 23.59 -13.77
CA TYR A 24 -9.32 24.53 -13.62
C TYR A 24 -9.72 24.64 -12.13
N PHE A 25 -9.52 25.86 -11.60
CA PHE A 25 -10.19 26.52 -10.48
C PHE A 25 -10.56 25.68 -9.25
N SER A 26 -9.60 25.54 -8.31
CA SER A 26 -9.86 25.41 -6.86
C SER A 26 -8.53 25.38 -6.08
N SER A 27 -8.41 26.15 -4.98
CA SER A 27 -7.27 26.09 -4.05
C SER A 27 -7.05 24.70 -3.43
N ARG A 28 -8.11 23.88 -3.33
CA ARG A 28 -8.05 22.49 -2.85
C ARG A 28 -7.24 21.54 -3.76
N SER A 29 -6.95 21.93 -5.00
CA SER A 29 -6.08 21.14 -5.89
C SER A 29 -4.69 20.86 -5.30
N TRP A 30 -4.16 21.78 -4.48
CA TRP A 30 -2.90 21.60 -3.76
C TRP A 30 -2.95 20.45 -2.73
N VAL A 31 -4.09 20.26 -2.06
CA VAL A 31 -4.30 19.14 -1.12
C VAL A 31 -4.29 17.81 -1.87
N GLY A 32 -4.94 17.77 -3.04
CA GLY A 32 -4.92 16.60 -3.91
C GLY A 32 -3.50 16.26 -4.41
N LEU A 33 -2.73 17.27 -4.82
CA LEU A 33 -1.33 17.10 -5.22
C LEU A 33 -0.46 16.59 -4.07
N PHE A 34 -0.67 17.12 -2.85
CA PHE A 34 0.02 16.65 -1.66
C PHE A 34 -0.29 15.17 -1.36
N GLY A 35 -1.55 14.76 -1.48
CA GLY A 35 -1.96 13.35 -1.32
C GLY A 35 -1.26 12.43 -2.34
N VAL A 36 -1.19 12.83 -3.60
CA VAL A 36 -0.46 12.08 -4.65
C VAL A 36 1.04 12.03 -4.37
N PHE A 37 1.64 13.12 -3.89
CA PHE A 37 3.05 13.13 -3.47
C PHE A 37 3.30 12.18 -2.30
N LEU A 38 2.38 12.12 -1.33
CA LEU A 38 2.46 11.21 -0.20
C LEU A 38 2.43 9.74 -0.66
N LEU A 39 1.57 9.38 -1.63
CA LEU A 39 1.58 8.06 -2.25
C LEU A 39 2.93 7.70 -2.89
N VAL A 40 3.58 8.64 -3.57
CA VAL A 40 4.92 8.41 -4.15
C VAL A 40 5.96 8.18 -3.05
N CYS A 41 5.93 8.99 -1.97
CA CYS A 41 6.80 8.80 -0.82
C CYS A 41 6.61 7.42 -0.17
N LEU A 42 5.36 6.95 -0.05
CA LEU A 42 5.07 5.62 0.50
C LEU A 42 5.74 4.50 -0.30
N VAL A 43 5.67 4.55 -1.63
CA VAL A 43 6.34 3.56 -2.49
C VAL A 43 7.86 3.56 -2.26
N LEU A 44 8.47 4.74 -2.10
CA LEU A 44 9.89 4.84 -1.77
C LEU A 44 10.20 4.23 -0.40
N PHE A 45 9.38 4.48 0.62
CA PHE A 45 9.54 3.86 1.93
C PHE A 45 9.41 2.34 1.90
N TYR A 46 8.43 1.80 1.16
CA TYR A 46 8.32 0.35 0.95
C TYR A 46 9.58 -0.23 0.30
N SER A 47 10.12 0.44 -0.73
CA SER A 47 11.36 0.01 -1.39
C SER A 47 12.56 0.04 -0.44
N PHE A 48 12.60 1.01 0.49
CA PHE A 48 13.65 1.12 1.49
C PHE A 48 13.55 0.00 2.54
N ILE A 49 12.35 -0.35 3.00
CA ILE A 49 12.14 -1.51 3.89
C ILE A 49 12.64 -2.79 3.20
N TYR A 50 12.25 -2.99 1.94
CA TYR A 50 12.62 -4.18 1.19
C TYR A 50 14.13 -4.24 0.90
N GLY A 51 14.77 -3.10 0.63
CA GLY A 51 16.23 -3.01 0.53
C GLY A 51 16.93 -3.28 1.87
N GLY A 52 16.37 -2.76 2.98
CA GLY A 52 16.86 -2.96 4.34
C GLY A 52 16.81 -4.41 4.81
N TYR A 53 15.89 -5.20 4.26
CA TYR A 53 15.81 -6.64 4.51
C TYR A 53 17.11 -7.36 4.12
N TYR A 54 17.65 -7.06 2.92
CA TYR A 54 18.90 -7.67 2.44
C TYR A 54 20.16 -7.12 3.10
N SER A 55 20.13 -5.88 3.60
CA SER A 55 21.31 -5.23 4.17
C SER A 55 21.54 -5.53 5.66
N SER A 56 20.68 -6.33 6.31
CA SER A 56 20.79 -6.76 7.73
C SER A 56 20.84 -5.66 8.80
N SER A 57 20.85 -4.38 8.40
CA SER A 57 21.10 -3.23 9.26
C SER A 57 19.87 -2.68 9.98
N PHE A 58 18.65 -3.00 9.52
CA PHE A 58 17.38 -2.44 10.01
C PHE A 58 16.32 -3.51 10.38
N ASN A 59 16.73 -4.72 10.78
CA ASN A 59 15.78 -5.83 10.77
C ASN A 59 14.96 -6.07 12.03
N SER A 60 15.38 -5.65 13.23
CA SER A 60 14.74 -6.08 14.48
C SER A 60 13.27 -5.65 14.62
N LEU A 61 12.86 -4.54 14.01
CA LEU A 61 11.51 -3.97 14.09
C LEU A 61 10.84 -3.86 12.71
N SER A 62 11.30 -4.62 11.72
CA SER A 62 10.91 -4.48 10.31
C SER A 62 9.38 -4.62 10.09
N LEU A 63 8.72 -5.56 10.78
CA LEU A 63 7.27 -5.72 10.71
C LEU A 63 6.49 -4.51 11.28
N LEU A 64 7.02 -3.85 12.31
CA LEU A 64 6.39 -2.66 12.89
C LEU A 64 6.53 -1.46 11.95
N TRP A 65 7.70 -1.30 11.31
CA TRP A 65 7.89 -0.26 10.30
C TRP A 65 6.93 -0.43 9.12
N PHE A 66 6.68 -1.66 8.69
CA PHE A 66 5.70 -1.96 7.65
C PHE A 66 4.30 -1.46 8.03
N LEU A 67 3.85 -1.74 9.26
CA LEU A 67 2.55 -1.30 9.78
C LEU A 67 2.42 0.24 9.85
N VAL A 68 3.48 0.92 10.28
CA VAL A 68 3.50 2.38 10.32
C VAL A 68 3.33 2.96 8.91
N ILE A 69 4.01 2.38 7.92
CA ILE A 69 3.95 2.88 6.54
C ILE A 69 2.60 2.59 5.89
N SER A 70 1.98 1.44 6.12
CA SER A 70 0.62 1.16 5.64
C SER A 70 -0.42 2.13 6.21
N SER A 71 -0.27 2.56 7.49
CA SER A 71 -1.19 3.50 8.12
C SER A 71 -1.29 4.85 7.38
N PHE A 72 -0.16 5.32 6.83
CA PHE A 72 -0.08 6.57 6.06
C PHE A 72 -0.80 6.51 4.71
N CYS A 73 -1.06 5.31 4.16
CA CYS A 73 -1.75 5.13 2.88
C CYS A 73 -3.20 5.66 2.93
N SER A 74 -3.93 5.35 4.01
CA SER A 74 -5.32 5.78 4.22
C SER A 74 -5.46 7.33 4.19
N TYR A 75 -4.52 8.04 4.82
CA TYR A 75 -4.45 9.50 4.83
C TYR A 75 -4.13 10.07 3.44
N ALA A 76 -3.28 9.40 2.67
CA ALA A 76 -2.96 9.81 1.30
C ALA A 76 -4.19 9.72 0.39
N ILE A 77 -4.99 8.65 0.50
CA ILE A 77 -6.23 8.46 -0.26
C ILE A 77 -7.26 9.52 0.11
N MET A 78 -7.44 9.79 1.40
CA MET A 78 -8.39 10.81 1.87
C MET A 78 -8.02 12.22 1.41
N SER A 79 -6.73 12.58 1.46
CA SER A 79 -6.26 13.89 0.99
C SER A 79 -6.37 14.05 -0.54
N ALA A 80 -6.09 12.99 -1.31
CA ALA A 80 -6.32 12.97 -2.75
C ALA A 80 -7.79 13.19 -3.11
N GLY A 81 -8.71 12.53 -2.40
CA GLY A 81 -10.15 12.64 -2.61
C GLY A 81 -10.75 13.97 -2.17
N TRP A 82 -10.21 14.61 -1.12
CA TRP A 82 -10.66 15.94 -0.71
C TRP A 82 -10.21 17.05 -1.67
N GLY A 83 -9.14 16.82 -2.42
CA GLY A 83 -8.65 17.74 -3.44
C GLY A 83 -9.60 17.91 -4.63
N SER A 84 -10.49 16.95 -4.87
CA SER A 84 -11.49 17.05 -5.94
C SER A 84 -12.72 17.83 -5.46
N TYR A 85 -13.11 18.85 -6.23
CA TYR A 85 -14.21 19.74 -5.88
C TYR A 85 -15.58 19.12 -6.25
N SER A 86 -15.86 17.90 -5.79
CA SER A 86 -17.14 17.23 -6.02
C SER A 86 -17.55 16.36 -4.82
N ASN A 87 -18.83 16.45 -4.43
CA ASN A 87 -19.35 15.70 -3.28
C ASN A 87 -19.24 14.18 -3.49
N TYR A 88 -19.37 13.69 -4.73
CA TYR A 88 -19.27 12.27 -5.06
C TYR A 88 -17.85 11.72 -4.88
N SER A 89 -16.83 12.43 -5.37
CA SER A 89 -15.44 11.98 -5.21
C SER A 89 -14.99 12.04 -3.75
N PHE A 90 -15.46 13.04 -2.99
CA PHE A 90 -15.20 13.11 -1.56
C PHE A 90 -15.83 11.92 -0.80
N LEU A 91 -17.12 11.64 -1.05
CA LEU A 91 -17.83 10.50 -0.44
C LEU A 91 -17.19 9.15 -0.78
N SER A 92 -16.77 8.95 -2.05
CA SER A 92 -16.06 7.73 -2.45
C SER A 92 -14.73 7.60 -1.70
N SER A 93 -13.94 8.67 -1.62
CA SER A 93 -12.64 8.63 -0.93
C SER A 93 -12.75 8.32 0.57
N ILE A 94 -13.79 8.84 1.24
CA ILE A 94 -14.07 8.50 2.64
C ILE A 94 -14.40 7.02 2.79
N ARG A 95 -15.22 6.44 1.90
CA ARG A 95 -15.55 5.01 1.93
C ARG A 95 -14.31 4.15 1.75
N CYS A 96 -13.43 4.52 0.83
CA CYS A 96 -12.16 3.81 0.60
C CYS A 96 -11.24 3.90 1.82
N ALA A 97 -11.13 5.08 2.43
CA ALA A 97 -10.32 5.28 3.62
C ALA A 97 -10.80 4.42 4.80
N PHE A 98 -12.10 4.37 5.07
CA PHE A 98 -12.66 3.47 6.09
C PHE A 98 -12.45 1.98 5.78
N GLY A 99 -12.50 1.58 4.51
CA GLY A 99 -12.10 0.24 4.09
C GLY A 99 -10.66 -0.06 4.49
N SER A 100 -9.73 0.81 4.08
CA SER A 100 -8.30 0.64 4.37
C SER A 100 -7.98 0.58 5.87
N ILE A 101 -8.60 1.42 6.70
CA ILE A 101 -8.38 1.42 8.16
C ILE A 101 -8.84 0.11 8.81
N SER A 102 -9.91 -0.49 8.28
CA SER A 102 -10.45 -1.76 8.80
C SER A 102 -9.49 -2.91 8.51
N PHE A 103 -8.88 -2.93 7.32
CA PHE A 103 -7.91 -3.94 6.93
C PHE A 103 -6.53 -3.74 7.59
N GLU A 104 -6.18 -2.50 7.94
CA GLU A 104 -5.00 -2.22 8.76
C GLU A 104 -5.10 -2.89 10.13
N ALA A 105 -6.28 -2.84 10.77
CA ALA A 105 -6.51 -3.56 12.03
C ALA A 105 -6.36 -5.08 11.86
N CYS A 106 -6.80 -5.64 10.72
CA CYS A 106 -6.56 -7.05 10.41
C CYS A 106 -5.05 -7.37 10.25
N PHE A 107 -4.28 -6.51 9.59
CA PHE A 107 -2.82 -6.66 9.49
C PHE A 107 -2.15 -6.64 10.86
N MET A 108 -2.57 -5.74 11.76
CA MET A 108 -2.08 -5.71 13.13
C MET A 108 -2.31 -7.05 13.84
N CYS A 109 -3.49 -7.65 13.72
CA CYS A 109 -3.78 -8.97 14.28
C CYS A 109 -2.88 -10.07 13.70
N ILE A 110 -2.61 -10.05 12.40
CA ILE A 110 -1.72 -11.02 11.73
C ILE A 110 -0.28 -10.90 12.26
N VAL A 111 0.22 -9.67 12.41
CA VAL A 111 1.57 -9.42 12.94
C VAL A 111 1.68 -9.85 14.41
N ILE A 112 0.65 -9.61 15.23
CA ILE A 112 0.65 -10.08 16.62
C ILE A 112 0.66 -11.61 16.67
N PHE A 113 -0.14 -12.28 15.83
CA PHE A 113 -0.15 -13.74 15.75
C PHE A 113 1.21 -14.29 15.33
N SER A 114 1.86 -13.68 14.33
CA SER A 114 3.18 -14.12 13.90
C SER A 114 4.23 -13.93 15.00
N VAL A 115 4.20 -12.80 15.72
CA VAL A 115 5.11 -12.55 16.85
C VAL A 115 4.90 -13.54 17.99
N LEU A 116 3.66 -13.95 18.29
CA LEU A 116 3.39 -14.97 19.31
C LEU A 116 3.99 -16.34 18.92
N CYS A 117 4.02 -16.66 17.62
CA CYS A 117 4.63 -17.91 17.14
C CYS A 117 6.16 -17.88 17.15
N TYR A 118 6.78 -16.74 16.85
CA TYR A 118 8.22 -16.65 16.57
C TYR A 118 9.03 -15.89 17.62
N GLY A 119 8.39 -15.12 18.49
CA GLY A 119 9.05 -14.35 19.55
C GLY A 119 9.86 -13.14 19.07
N SER A 120 9.85 -12.83 17.76
CA SER A 120 10.57 -11.70 17.19
C SER A 120 9.75 -10.94 16.14
N TYR A 121 10.08 -9.65 15.97
CA TYR A 121 9.49 -8.76 14.97
C TYR A 121 10.32 -8.67 13.69
N SER A 122 11.39 -9.47 13.59
CA SER A 122 12.34 -9.38 12.50
C SER A 122 11.92 -10.29 11.34
N LEU A 123 11.87 -9.75 10.12
CA LEU A 123 11.55 -10.51 8.91
C LEU A 123 12.60 -11.60 8.59
N LEU A 124 13.83 -11.48 9.09
CA LEU A 124 14.90 -12.45 8.83
C LEU A 124 14.74 -13.74 9.64
N ASP A 125 14.26 -13.65 10.88
CA ASP A 125 14.13 -14.82 11.74
C ASP A 125 13.11 -15.81 11.19
N TYR A 126 12.17 -15.34 10.35
CA TYR A 126 11.20 -16.17 9.63
C TYR A 126 11.86 -17.19 8.68
N PHE A 127 13.09 -16.95 8.21
CA PHE A 127 13.75 -17.81 7.23
C PHE A 127 14.44 -19.03 7.84
N TYR A 128 14.74 -19.00 9.14
CA TYR A 128 15.56 -20.01 9.80
C TYR A 128 14.75 -21.06 10.59
N LEU A 129 13.45 -21.18 10.34
CA LEU A 129 12.54 -21.92 11.23
C LEU A 129 12.29 -23.39 10.89
N ASP A 130 11.91 -24.11 11.95
CA ASP A 130 11.60 -25.53 12.00
C ASP A 130 10.37 -25.94 11.16
N TYR A 131 10.29 -27.24 10.85
CA TYR A 131 9.22 -27.88 10.08
C TYR A 131 7.78 -27.57 10.55
N PHE A 132 7.55 -27.28 11.83
CA PHE A 132 6.22 -26.91 12.35
C PHE A 132 5.71 -25.56 11.81
N SER A 133 6.62 -24.61 11.52
CA SER A 133 6.27 -23.33 10.92
C SER A 133 5.72 -23.47 9.49
N CYS A 134 6.12 -24.53 8.78
CA CYS A 134 5.73 -24.82 7.40
C CYS A 134 4.22 -25.07 7.25
N ILE A 135 3.54 -25.55 8.30
CA ILE A 135 2.09 -25.80 8.28
C ILE A 135 1.29 -24.52 8.56
N ILE A 136 1.82 -23.62 9.39
CA ILE A 136 1.14 -22.38 9.79
C ILE A 136 1.30 -21.30 8.72
N TYR A 137 2.45 -21.28 8.04
CA TYR A 137 2.77 -20.30 6.99
C TYR A 137 1.74 -20.18 5.85
N PRO A 138 1.21 -21.25 5.24
CA PRO A 138 0.22 -21.12 4.16
C PRO A 138 -1.06 -20.44 4.63
N CYS A 139 -1.52 -20.69 5.86
CA CYS A 139 -2.71 -20.05 6.41
C CYS A 139 -2.49 -18.54 6.63
N ILE A 140 -1.34 -18.17 7.22
CA ILE A 140 -0.98 -16.75 7.40
C ILE A 140 -0.82 -16.06 6.05
N PHE A 141 -0.19 -16.73 5.08
CA PHE A 141 0.02 -16.18 3.74
C PHE A 141 -1.30 -15.90 3.01
N VAL A 142 -2.29 -16.80 3.11
CA VAL A 142 -3.61 -16.57 2.50
C VAL A 142 -4.30 -15.37 3.15
N LEU A 143 -4.29 -15.27 4.48
CA LEU A 143 -4.85 -14.12 5.19
C LEU A 143 -4.15 -12.81 4.80
N TYR A 144 -2.82 -12.84 4.75
CA TYR A 144 -2.00 -11.71 4.32
C TYR A 144 -2.32 -11.29 2.87
N LEU A 145 -2.46 -12.25 1.95
CA LEU A 145 -2.84 -11.99 0.56
C LEU A 145 -4.20 -11.30 0.45
N VAL A 146 -5.20 -11.78 1.20
CA VAL A 146 -6.53 -11.15 1.22
C VAL A 146 -6.43 -9.73 1.74
N CYS A 147 -5.69 -9.49 2.82
CA CYS A 147 -5.50 -8.14 3.36
C CYS A 147 -4.81 -7.19 2.35
N ILE A 148 -3.79 -7.64 1.61
CA ILE A 148 -3.14 -6.80 0.57
C ILE A 148 -4.08 -6.50 -0.59
N LEU A 149 -4.83 -7.49 -1.07
CA LEU A 149 -5.79 -7.32 -2.16
C LEU A 149 -6.86 -6.29 -1.78
N CYS A 150 -7.32 -6.35 -0.53
CA CYS A 150 -8.26 -5.38 0.02
C CYS A 150 -7.64 -3.99 0.18
N GLU A 151 -6.42 -3.87 0.71
CA GLU A 151 -5.75 -2.58 0.91
C GLU A 151 -5.50 -1.86 -0.42
N THR A 152 -5.14 -2.61 -1.47
CA THR A 152 -4.91 -2.07 -2.82
C THR A 152 -6.19 -1.82 -3.61
N ASN A 153 -7.37 -2.08 -3.03
CA ASN A 153 -8.69 -2.00 -3.68
C ASN A 153 -8.71 -2.70 -5.05
N ARG A 154 -7.96 -3.80 -5.21
CA ARG A 154 -7.92 -4.56 -6.48
C ARG A 154 -9.04 -5.60 -6.50
N THR A 155 -9.46 -5.97 -7.71
CA THR A 155 -10.45 -7.03 -7.93
C THR A 155 -10.09 -8.27 -7.11
N PRO A 156 -10.97 -8.80 -6.25
CA PRO A 156 -12.44 -8.60 -6.22
C PRO A 156 -12.98 -7.48 -5.31
N PHE A 157 -12.15 -6.74 -4.57
CA PHE A 157 -12.57 -5.77 -3.55
C PHE A 157 -12.47 -4.31 -4.00
N ASP A 158 -12.86 -4.04 -5.25
CA ASP A 158 -12.80 -2.70 -5.84
C ASP A 158 -14.10 -1.91 -5.65
N TYR A 159 -14.36 -1.52 -4.40
CA TYR A 159 -15.52 -0.67 -4.06
C TYR A 159 -15.33 0.80 -4.43
N SER A 160 -14.12 1.16 -4.87
CA SER A 160 -13.69 2.54 -5.10
C SER A 160 -13.94 2.99 -6.54
N GLU A 161 -13.78 2.07 -7.50
CA GLU A 161 -13.85 2.32 -8.94
C GLU A 161 -15.22 1.91 -9.53
N SER A 162 -16.01 1.10 -8.80
CA SER A 162 -17.36 0.65 -9.19
C SER A 162 -18.48 1.59 -8.75
#